data_AF-A0A2E1AAL3-F1
#
_entry.id   AF-A0A2E1AAL3-F1
#
_cell.length_a   1.000
_cell.length_b   1.000
_cell.length_c   1.000
_cell.angle_alpha   90.00
_cell.angle_beta   90.00
_cell.angle_gamma   90.00
#
_symmetry.space_group_name_H-M   'P 1'
#
loop_
_entity.id
_entity.type
_entity.pdbx_description
1 polymer ?
#
loop_
_entity_poly.entity_id
_entity_poly.type
_entity_poly.pdbx_seq_one_letter_code
_entity_poly.pdbx_strand_id
1 'polypeptide(L)'
;MKHKPFIFLIIIIFSALLVSARGILLIQAQSSGTIEGIVLTNGDPVAGAVVRVRGNDTYVLTDEDGRFSLTATADNDQVMITAWSPGFYIGGTEIGALLDGNETSINLHPHPTIDNTDYEFISPVLDMANESACSHCHLDHSGEADGALPVDEWLLDAHSGAATNPRFLSLYNGTTVEGVEGIVTRYTFNEDAGLNVPESPSLGMSESGPGFRLDYPEQTGSCATCHVPVLALEAPYQADPNHAEGLATEGITCDFCHKIADVTLRENGKPDPGLPGVLSLAFLRPSDEQVFIGPFDDTPGDDIFSELQTESQVCAACHSGQFWDVPTYNSFGEWLDSPYSGPDTGQTCQDCHMPHSGATAFVQLPEDEMTTIPERNPETIFSHRMPGASDADLLAETATLTIEALSEDGNLQVTVDVTNSGAGHHIPTDNPLRNMILLIEATDEADNRLTLLEGPTIPDWGGVGDPEAGYYAGMPGVLYAKVLADAFTGETPTYAYWRPTKLVSDNRIAAMAADSSTYVFDLPEGEVTVEARLILRRAFIDLMDVKGWDTPDMLMESATVSVP
;
A
#
# COMPACT_ATOMS: atom_id res chain seq x y z
N MET A 1 80.18 17.34 0.38
CA MET A 1 81.13 18.18 -0.38
C MET A 1 80.38 19.34 -0.99
N LYS A 2 81.00 20.51 -0.93
CA LYS A 2 80.54 21.87 -1.29
C LYS A 2 79.69 21.95 -2.58
N HIS A 3 78.54 22.62 -2.54
CA HIS A 3 78.42 24.01 -3.05
C HIS A 3 77.12 24.70 -2.60
N LYS A 4 77.27 26.00 -2.34
CA LYS A 4 76.34 27.06 -1.89
C LYS A 4 76.08 27.98 -3.14
N PRO A 5 75.29 29.08 -3.11
CA PRO A 5 73.82 29.20 -2.97
C PRO A 5 73.24 30.40 -3.82
N PHE A 6 72.00 30.86 -3.52
CA PHE A 6 71.37 32.20 -3.79
C PHE A 6 71.17 32.66 -5.27
N ILE A 7 69.94 32.71 -5.78
CA ILE A 7 68.87 33.75 -5.64
C ILE A 7 69.28 35.13 -6.23
N PHE A 8 68.61 35.52 -7.32
CA PHE A 8 68.22 36.90 -7.58
C PHE A 8 66.79 36.95 -8.15
N LEU A 9 65.95 37.65 -7.41
CA LEU A 9 64.57 38.06 -7.70
C LEU A 9 64.61 39.41 -8.45
N ILE A 10 63.68 39.66 -9.39
CA ILE A 10 63.05 40.96 -9.76
C ILE A 10 62.13 40.68 -10.98
N ILE A 11 60.81 40.50 -10.79
CA ILE A 11 59.70 41.48 -10.89
C ILE A 11 59.24 41.78 -12.34
N ILE A 12 58.10 41.16 -12.69
CA ILE A 12 56.86 41.64 -13.33
C ILE A 12 56.97 42.64 -14.49
N ILE A 13 56.53 42.24 -15.71
CA ILE A 13 55.67 43.05 -16.59
C ILE A 13 54.61 42.16 -17.28
N PHE A 14 53.38 42.65 -17.21
CA PHE A 14 52.10 42.23 -17.80
C PHE A 14 52.12 41.48 -19.13
N SER A 15 51.26 40.44 -19.24
CA SER A 15 50.58 40.06 -20.48
C SER A 15 49.23 39.44 -20.12
N ALA A 16 48.17 40.22 -20.30
CA ALA A 16 46.80 39.75 -20.19
C ALA A 16 46.47 38.86 -21.40
N LEU A 17 46.07 37.62 -21.16
CA LEU A 17 45.28 36.84 -22.11
C LEU A 17 44.10 36.23 -21.34
N LEU A 18 42.93 36.86 -21.48
CA LEU A 18 41.65 36.22 -21.23
C LEU A 18 41.50 35.08 -22.23
N VAL A 19 41.46 33.84 -21.75
CA VAL A 19 40.83 32.74 -22.48
C VAL A 19 39.49 32.49 -21.80
N SER A 20 38.45 33.07 -22.37
CA SER A 20 37.06 32.75 -22.08
C SER A 20 36.79 31.32 -22.52
N ALA A 21 36.58 30.41 -21.57
CA ALA A 21 35.93 29.14 -21.84
C ALA A 21 34.46 29.45 -22.19
N ARG A 22 34.16 29.52 -23.50
CA ARG A 22 32.78 29.47 -23.98
C ARG A 22 32.29 28.04 -23.74
N GLY A 23 31.38 27.87 -22.78
CA GLY A 23 30.45 26.74 -22.83
C GLY A 23 29.71 26.83 -24.15
N ILE A 24 29.95 25.87 -25.03
CA ILE A 24 29.11 25.66 -26.20
C ILE A 24 27.85 25.01 -25.64
N LEU A 25 26.80 25.80 -25.43
CA LEU A 25 25.44 25.27 -25.35
C LEU A 25 25.16 24.68 -26.74
N LEU A 26 25.21 23.36 -26.86
CA LEU A 26 24.62 22.66 -28.00
C LEU A 26 23.11 22.84 -27.85
N ILE A 27 22.55 23.82 -28.57
CA ILE A 27 21.11 23.87 -28.81
C ILE A 27 20.83 22.69 -29.74
N GLN A 28 20.34 21.58 -29.20
CA GLN A 28 19.73 20.55 -30.03
C GLN A 28 18.54 21.20 -30.75
N ALA A 29 18.51 21.07 -32.08
CA ALA A 29 17.41 21.59 -32.87
C ALA A 29 16.22 20.63 -32.68
N GLN A 30 15.20 21.05 -31.95
CA GLN A 30 13.91 20.36 -31.94
C GLN A 30 13.30 20.44 -33.33
N SER A 31 13.00 19.28 -33.92
CA SER A 31 12.19 19.21 -35.13
C SER A 31 10.72 19.05 -34.76
N SER A 32 9.85 19.62 -35.57
CA SER A 32 8.40 19.51 -35.44
C SER A 32 7.81 19.16 -36.80
N GLY A 33 6.86 18.24 -36.83
CA GLY A 33 6.18 17.87 -38.07
C GLY A 33 4.82 17.25 -37.83
N THR A 34 4.02 17.18 -38.88
CA THR A 34 2.76 16.42 -38.88
C THR A 34 3.00 15.02 -39.44
N ILE A 35 2.72 14.02 -38.61
CA ILE A 35 2.72 12.60 -38.98
C ILE A 35 1.28 12.22 -39.31
N GLU A 36 1.07 11.73 -40.52
CA GLU A 36 -0.18 11.13 -40.94
C GLU A 36 -0.03 9.60 -40.94
N GLY A 37 -1.12 8.88 -40.78
CA GLY A 37 -1.04 7.43 -40.82
C GLY A 37 -2.38 6.74 -40.73
N ILE A 38 -2.30 5.41 -40.65
CA ILE A 38 -3.45 4.53 -40.51
C ILE A 38 -3.17 3.48 -39.43
N VAL A 39 -4.17 3.21 -38.60
CA VAL A 39 -4.16 2.10 -37.64
C VAL A 39 -4.99 0.96 -38.22
N LEU A 40 -4.39 -0.22 -38.26
CA LEU A 40 -4.96 -1.40 -38.88
C LEU A 40 -4.98 -2.57 -37.89
N THR A 41 -5.87 -3.53 -38.08
CA THR A 41 -5.77 -4.85 -37.49
C THR A 41 -6.10 -5.89 -38.57
N ASN A 42 -5.18 -6.85 -38.80
CA ASN A 42 -5.31 -7.84 -39.87
C ASN A 42 -5.64 -7.23 -41.27
N GLY A 43 -5.23 -5.98 -41.51
CA GLY A 43 -5.49 -5.24 -42.75
C GLY A 43 -6.79 -4.45 -42.80
N ASP A 44 -7.65 -4.54 -41.79
CA ASP A 44 -8.87 -3.75 -41.65
C ASP A 44 -8.61 -2.47 -40.81
N PRO A 45 -9.23 -1.33 -41.14
CA PRO A 45 -9.05 -0.08 -40.38
C PRO A 45 -9.64 -0.16 -38.97
N VAL A 46 -8.94 0.43 -38.01
CA VAL A 46 -9.39 0.55 -36.61
C VAL A 46 -9.82 1.98 -36.34
N ALA A 47 -11.12 2.21 -36.21
CA ALA A 47 -11.69 3.51 -35.87
C ALA A 47 -11.64 3.79 -34.36
N GLY A 48 -11.43 5.04 -33.97
CA GLY A 48 -11.40 5.45 -32.56
C GLY A 48 -10.18 4.96 -31.77
N ALA A 49 -9.12 4.49 -32.43
CA ALA A 49 -7.87 4.14 -31.77
C ALA A 49 -7.18 5.41 -31.26
N VAL A 50 -6.66 5.35 -30.04
CA VAL A 50 -5.87 6.41 -29.41
C VAL A 50 -4.47 6.38 -30.00
N VAL A 51 -4.01 7.48 -30.59
CA VAL A 51 -2.69 7.60 -31.22
C VAL A 51 -1.94 8.77 -30.60
N ARG A 52 -0.71 8.55 -30.14
CA ARG A 52 0.11 9.59 -29.51
C ARG A 52 1.61 9.38 -29.73
N VAL A 53 2.38 10.42 -29.44
CA VAL A 53 3.83 10.26 -29.22
C VAL A 53 4.00 9.60 -27.85
N ARG A 54 4.81 8.55 -27.77
CA ARG A 54 5.10 7.84 -26.51
C ARG A 54 5.57 8.82 -25.42
N GLY A 55 4.95 8.77 -24.25
CA GLY A 55 5.19 9.64 -23.11
C GLY A 55 4.36 10.93 -23.08
N ASN A 56 3.65 11.28 -24.15
CA ASN A 56 2.85 12.51 -24.19
C ASN A 56 1.43 12.31 -23.66
N ASP A 57 0.93 13.30 -22.93
CA ASP A 57 -0.46 13.31 -22.42
C ASP A 57 -1.50 13.52 -23.54
N THR A 58 -1.12 14.22 -24.61
CA THR A 58 -2.02 14.55 -25.71
C THR A 58 -2.04 13.46 -26.77
N TYR A 59 -3.24 13.11 -27.22
CA TYR A 59 -3.47 12.13 -28.27
C TYR A 59 -4.45 12.64 -29.33
N VAL A 60 -4.53 11.90 -30.44
CA VAL A 60 -5.59 12.01 -31.44
C VAL A 60 -6.32 10.68 -31.56
N LEU A 61 -7.55 10.72 -32.07
CA LEU A 61 -8.31 9.51 -32.38
C LEU A 61 -8.29 9.25 -33.88
N THR A 62 -8.24 7.98 -34.28
CA THR A 62 -8.44 7.61 -35.68
C THR A 62 -9.87 7.82 -36.13
N ASP A 63 -10.06 8.17 -37.40
CA ASP A 63 -11.37 8.25 -38.04
C ASP A 63 -11.93 6.86 -38.44
N GLU A 64 -13.10 6.83 -39.09
CA GLU A 64 -13.77 5.60 -39.55
C GLU A 64 -12.94 4.78 -40.55
N ASP A 65 -12.01 5.42 -41.26
CA ASP A 65 -11.08 4.77 -42.18
C ASP A 65 -9.75 4.40 -41.49
N GLY A 66 -9.70 4.51 -40.15
CA GLY A 66 -8.54 4.22 -39.32
C GLY A 66 -7.42 5.27 -39.41
N ARG A 67 -7.67 6.42 -40.03
CA ARG A 67 -6.63 7.42 -40.30
C ARG A 67 -6.46 8.40 -39.14
N PHE A 68 -5.24 8.85 -38.93
CA PHE A 68 -4.90 9.90 -37.96
C PHE A 68 -3.97 10.96 -38.56
N SER A 69 -3.94 12.13 -37.92
CA SER A 69 -2.99 13.22 -38.17
C SER A 69 -2.52 13.75 -36.81
N LEU A 70 -1.25 13.57 -36.49
CA LEU A 70 -0.65 13.88 -35.21
C LEU A 70 0.52 14.86 -35.39
N THR A 71 0.51 15.96 -34.64
CA THR A 71 1.66 16.85 -34.56
C THR A 71 2.64 16.31 -33.51
N ALA A 72 3.89 16.08 -33.91
CA ALA A 72 4.94 15.56 -33.05
C ALA A 72 6.15 16.50 -33.04
N THR A 73 6.89 16.47 -31.92
CA THR A 73 8.19 17.11 -31.76
C THR A 73 9.21 16.07 -31.35
N ALA A 74 10.42 16.13 -31.91
CA ALA A 74 11.50 15.18 -31.63
C ALA A 74 12.76 15.89 -31.20
N ASP A 75 13.45 15.30 -30.22
CA ASP A 75 14.85 15.56 -29.97
C ASP A 75 15.68 14.55 -30.78
N ASN A 76 16.53 15.05 -31.68
CA ASN A 76 17.34 14.25 -32.62
C ASN A 76 16.53 13.47 -33.68
N ASP A 77 15.39 14.01 -34.11
CA ASP A 77 14.65 13.52 -35.28
C ASP A 77 14.05 12.09 -35.13
N GLN A 78 14.03 11.48 -33.95
CA GLN A 78 13.37 10.19 -33.71
C GLN A 78 12.23 10.31 -32.71
N VAL A 79 11.07 9.73 -33.04
CA VAL A 79 9.93 9.60 -32.11
C VAL A 79 9.31 8.22 -32.24
N MET A 80 8.81 7.69 -31.13
CA MET A 80 7.93 6.52 -31.13
C MET A 80 6.48 7.00 -31.15
N ILE A 81 5.73 6.57 -32.15
CA ILE A 81 4.28 6.77 -32.21
C ILE A 81 3.61 5.46 -31.78
N THR A 82 2.70 5.56 -30.82
CA THR A 82 1.93 4.42 -30.31
C THR A 82 0.48 4.53 -30.74
N ALA A 83 -0.18 3.38 -30.85
CA ALA A 83 -1.62 3.30 -31.01
C ALA A 83 -2.20 2.24 -30.10
N TRP A 84 -3.38 2.51 -29.54
CA TRP A 84 -4.11 1.57 -28.71
C TRP A 84 -5.62 1.62 -29.02
N SER A 85 -6.29 0.48 -28.86
CA SER A 85 -7.75 0.35 -28.91
C SER A 85 -8.16 -0.79 -27.98
N PRO A 86 -9.35 -0.74 -27.34
CA PRO A 86 -9.84 -1.83 -26.50
C PRO A 86 -9.81 -3.19 -27.22
N GLY A 87 -9.30 -4.23 -26.54
CA GLY A 87 -9.16 -5.58 -27.09
C GLY A 87 -7.84 -5.88 -27.79
N PHE A 88 -6.92 -4.91 -27.84
CA PHE A 88 -5.62 -5.04 -28.51
C PHE A 88 -4.45 -4.72 -27.59
N TYR A 89 -3.31 -5.36 -27.85
CA TYR A 89 -2.01 -4.89 -27.36
C TYR A 89 -1.71 -3.49 -27.89
N ILE A 90 -0.86 -2.77 -27.18
CA ILE A 90 -0.41 -1.44 -27.59
C ILE A 90 0.59 -1.62 -28.75
N GLY A 91 0.25 -1.03 -29.91
CA GLY A 91 1.12 -1.03 -31.08
C GLY A 91 2.05 0.19 -31.10
N GLY A 92 3.22 0.04 -31.72
CA GLY A 92 4.20 1.13 -31.84
C GLY A 92 4.98 1.10 -33.14
N THR A 93 5.41 2.27 -33.61
CA THR A 93 6.36 2.42 -34.72
C THR A 93 7.33 3.57 -34.46
N GLU A 94 8.61 3.35 -34.76
CA GLU A 94 9.61 4.42 -34.75
C GLU A 94 9.52 5.22 -36.05
N ILE A 95 9.52 6.54 -35.93
CA ILE A 95 9.61 7.47 -37.04
C ILE A 95 10.98 8.15 -36.99
N GLY A 96 11.81 7.87 -38.00
CA GLY A 96 13.06 8.59 -38.23
C GLY A 96 12.84 9.80 -39.15
N ALA A 97 13.37 10.95 -38.75
CA ALA A 97 13.20 12.27 -39.36
C ALA A 97 11.74 12.74 -39.43
N LEU A 98 11.35 13.65 -38.52
CA LEU A 98 10.07 14.34 -38.57
C LEU A 98 10.00 15.25 -39.81
N LEU A 99 9.33 14.77 -40.85
CA LEU A 99 9.02 15.54 -42.06
C LEU A 99 7.50 15.64 -42.20
N ASP A 100 7.01 16.80 -42.60
CA ASP A 100 5.58 16.98 -42.89
C ASP A 100 5.12 16.02 -43.97
N GLY A 101 4.05 15.26 -43.67
CA GLY A 101 3.48 14.27 -44.58
C GLY A 101 4.17 12.91 -44.54
N ASN A 102 4.95 12.62 -43.49
CA ASN A 102 5.33 11.24 -43.19
C ASN A 102 4.05 10.40 -43.03
N GLU A 103 3.86 9.40 -43.89
CA GLU A 103 2.77 8.42 -43.78
C GLU A 103 3.30 7.16 -43.10
N THR A 104 2.64 6.71 -42.02
CA THR A 104 3.00 5.48 -41.32
C THR A 104 1.78 4.56 -41.13
N SER A 105 2.03 3.30 -40.80
CA SER A 105 0.99 2.34 -40.44
C SER A 105 1.34 1.65 -39.13
N ILE A 106 0.39 1.60 -38.20
CA ILE A 106 0.52 0.85 -36.95
C ILE A 106 -0.47 -0.31 -37.01
N ASN A 107 0.02 -1.54 -36.81
CA ASN A 107 -0.83 -2.73 -36.77
C ASN A 107 -1.09 -3.11 -35.31
N LEU A 108 -2.36 -3.20 -34.93
CA LEU A 108 -2.80 -3.67 -33.63
C LEU A 108 -3.04 -5.17 -33.67
N HIS A 109 -2.47 -5.85 -32.68
CA HIS A 109 -2.63 -7.28 -32.46
C HIS A 109 -3.62 -7.51 -31.33
N PRO A 110 -4.67 -8.34 -31.53
CA PRO A 110 -5.62 -8.62 -30.46
C PRO A 110 -4.92 -9.34 -29.32
N HIS A 111 -5.17 -8.90 -28.09
CA HIS A 111 -4.64 -9.61 -26.92
C HIS A 111 -5.51 -10.84 -26.60
N PRO A 112 -4.99 -11.81 -25.81
CA PRO A 112 -5.77 -12.95 -25.37
C PRO A 112 -7.08 -12.53 -24.68
N THR A 113 -8.11 -13.35 -24.80
CA THR A 113 -9.39 -13.18 -24.07
C THR A 113 -9.73 -14.39 -23.20
N ILE A 114 -8.81 -15.34 -23.11
CA ILE A 114 -8.96 -16.59 -22.38
C ILE A 114 -7.76 -16.68 -21.44
N ASP A 115 -8.04 -16.83 -20.15
CA ASP A 115 -7.04 -17.04 -19.12
C ASP A 115 -6.37 -18.41 -19.26
N ASN A 116 -5.04 -18.44 -19.26
CA ASN A 116 -4.27 -19.67 -19.19
C ASN A 116 -4.05 -20.11 -17.73
N THR A 117 -4.82 -21.08 -17.27
CA THR A 117 -4.68 -21.58 -15.90
C THR A 117 -3.36 -22.28 -15.61
N ASP A 118 -2.69 -22.78 -16.66
CA ASP A 118 -1.43 -23.51 -16.56
C ASP A 118 -0.19 -22.57 -16.63
N TYR A 119 -0.40 -21.25 -16.65
CA TYR A 119 0.68 -20.27 -16.66
C TYR A 119 1.50 -20.31 -15.37
N GLU A 120 2.82 -20.42 -15.52
CA GLU A 120 3.77 -20.29 -14.43
C GLU A 120 4.13 -18.80 -14.24
N PHE A 121 3.83 -18.26 -13.06
CA PHE A 121 4.17 -16.88 -12.73
C PHE A 121 5.67 -16.65 -12.77
N ILE A 122 6.05 -15.42 -13.11
CA ILE A 122 7.43 -14.99 -13.24
C ILE A 122 7.82 -14.20 -11.99
N SER A 123 8.89 -14.66 -11.35
CA SER A 123 9.47 -13.94 -10.21
C SER A 123 10.24 -12.72 -10.73
N PRO A 124 10.09 -11.56 -10.10
CA PRO A 124 10.92 -10.40 -10.41
C PRO A 124 12.36 -10.58 -9.92
N VAL A 125 12.69 -11.51 -9.02
CA VAL A 125 14.00 -11.52 -8.34
C VAL A 125 14.70 -12.89 -8.22
N LEU A 126 14.00 -13.99 -8.43
CA LEU A 126 14.58 -15.34 -8.31
C LEU A 126 15.38 -15.76 -9.54
N ASP A 127 15.02 -15.25 -10.73
CA ASP A 127 15.75 -15.47 -11.97
C ASP A 127 15.96 -14.14 -12.72
N MET A 128 16.93 -13.36 -12.25
CA MET A 128 17.26 -12.05 -12.85
C MET A 128 17.85 -12.16 -14.27
N ALA A 129 18.13 -13.37 -14.77
CA ALA A 129 18.57 -13.58 -16.15
C ALA A 129 17.39 -13.81 -17.12
N ASN A 130 16.17 -13.98 -16.59
CA ASN A 130 14.97 -14.07 -17.40
C ASN A 130 14.61 -12.70 -17.96
N GLU A 131 14.64 -12.54 -19.29
CA GLU A 131 14.30 -11.30 -20.00
C GLU A 131 12.85 -10.86 -19.77
N SER A 132 11.96 -11.77 -19.38
CA SER A 132 10.58 -11.45 -19.00
C SER A 132 10.39 -11.14 -17.51
N ALA A 133 11.44 -11.23 -16.68
CA ALA A 133 11.35 -10.86 -15.27
C ALA A 133 11.24 -9.35 -15.13
N CYS A 134 10.39 -8.89 -14.21
CA CYS A 134 10.15 -7.46 -14.01
C CYS A 134 11.46 -6.73 -13.64
N SER A 135 12.39 -7.37 -12.92
CA SER A 135 13.69 -6.74 -12.60
C SER A 135 14.53 -6.45 -13.81
N HIS A 136 14.33 -7.12 -14.95
CA HIS A 136 15.13 -6.86 -16.16
C HIS A 136 15.07 -5.38 -16.55
N CYS A 137 13.90 -4.75 -16.36
CA CYS A 137 13.63 -3.36 -16.72
C CYS A 137 13.24 -2.45 -15.55
N HIS A 138 12.73 -2.98 -14.44
CA HIS A 138 12.13 -2.18 -13.35
C HIS A 138 12.93 -2.24 -12.04
N LEU A 139 14.20 -2.62 -12.10
CA LEU A 139 15.15 -2.63 -10.98
C LEU A 139 16.35 -1.74 -11.30
N ASP A 140 16.85 -0.97 -10.34
CA ASP A 140 18.07 -0.17 -10.54
C ASP A 140 19.32 -1.07 -10.48
N HIS A 141 19.77 -1.54 -11.64
CA HIS A 141 20.99 -2.35 -11.75
C HIS A 141 22.26 -1.53 -11.57
N SER A 142 22.18 -0.22 -11.80
CA SER A 142 23.32 0.69 -11.88
C SER A 142 23.63 1.39 -10.56
N GLY A 143 22.63 1.56 -9.69
CA GLY A 143 22.65 2.50 -8.56
C GLY A 143 22.60 3.96 -9.00
N GLU A 144 22.29 4.24 -10.27
CA GLU A 144 22.30 5.56 -10.91
C GLU A 144 20.89 6.01 -11.35
N ALA A 145 19.84 5.22 -11.09
CA ALA A 145 18.48 5.63 -11.42
C ALA A 145 18.07 6.87 -10.60
N ASP A 146 17.34 7.79 -11.24
CA ASP A 146 16.81 8.99 -10.58
C ASP A 146 15.55 8.61 -9.79
N GLY A 147 15.77 8.04 -8.59
CA GLY A 147 14.73 7.50 -7.72
C GLY A 147 14.73 5.97 -7.66
N ALA A 148 13.91 5.40 -6.77
CA ALA A 148 13.74 3.95 -6.67
C ALA A 148 12.81 3.46 -7.80
N LEU A 149 13.19 2.39 -8.49
CA LEU A 149 12.34 1.77 -9.51
C LEU A 149 11.32 0.82 -8.87
N PRO A 150 10.24 0.44 -9.58
CA PRO A 150 9.14 -0.32 -8.99
C PRO A 150 9.55 -1.59 -8.22
N VAL A 151 10.54 -2.34 -8.68
CA VAL A 151 11.01 -3.55 -7.97
C VAL A 151 11.77 -3.18 -6.68
N ASP A 152 12.58 -2.12 -6.70
CA ASP A 152 13.28 -1.62 -5.51
C ASP A 152 12.29 -1.18 -4.43
N GLU A 153 11.22 -0.51 -4.84
CA GLU A 153 10.14 -0.06 -3.99
C GLU A 153 9.33 -1.24 -3.40
N TRP A 154 8.95 -2.20 -4.25
CA TRP A 154 8.20 -3.40 -3.85
C TRP A 154 8.97 -4.29 -2.87
N LEU A 155 10.29 -4.39 -2.99
CA LEU A 155 11.13 -5.13 -2.04
C LEU A 155 11.07 -4.57 -0.60
N LEU A 156 10.70 -3.29 -0.44
CA LEU A 156 10.50 -2.63 0.84
C LEU A 156 9.05 -2.62 1.30
N ASP A 157 8.15 -3.14 0.48
CA ASP A 157 6.71 -3.11 0.68
C ASP A 157 6.18 -4.28 1.54
N ALA A 158 5.07 -4.07 2.26
CA ALA A 158 4.48 -5.11 3.09
C ALA A 158 3.86 -6.26 2.27
N HIS A 159 3.46 -6.01 1.02
CA HIS A 159 2.85 -7.01 0.15
C HIS A 159 3.87 -8.05 -0.35
N SER A 160 5.13 -7.65 -0.60
CA SER A 160 6.22 -8.58 -0.96
C SER A 160 6.59 -9.52 0.21
N GLY A 161 6.33 -9.09 1.45
CA GLY A 161 6.52 -9.86 2.67
C GLY A 161 5.26 -10.59 3.18
N ALA A 162 4.14 -10.55 2.45
CA ALA A 162 2.85 -11.00 2.98
C ALA A 162 2.84 -12.50 3.35
N ALA A 163 3.55 -13.33 2.58
CA ALA A 163 3.65 -14.78 2.79
C ALA A 163 4.58 -15.15 3.95
N THR A 164 5.56 -14.29 4.28
CA THR A 164 6.61 -14.55 5.27
C THR A 164 6.48 -13.72 6.54
N ASN A 165 5.39 -12.95 6.67
CA ASN A 165 5.13 -12.09 7.82
C ASN A 165 5.03 -12.93 9.12
N PRO A 166 5.94 -12.74 10.09
CA PRO A 166 5.99 -13.59 11.28
C PRO A 166 4.75 -13.46 12.16
N ARG A 167 4.09 -12.28 12.18
CA ARG A 167 2.86 -12.08 12.95
C ARG A 167 1.68 -12.84 12.34
N PHE A 168 1.58 -12.82 11.02
CA PHE A 168 0.58 -13.61 10.31
C PHE A 168 0.80 -15.09 10.55
N LEU A 169 2.02 -15.60 10.30
CA LEU A 169 2.33 -17.03 10.44
C LEU A 169 2.18 -17.51 11.89
N SER A 170 2.62 -16.76 12.89
CA SER A 170 2.48 -17.15 14.30
C SER A 170 1.02 -17.17 14.76
N LEU A 171 0.18 -16.26 14.24
CA LEU A 171 -1.27 -16.27 14.51
C LEU A 171 -1.98 -17.37 13.73
N TYR A 172 -1.60 -17.62 12.48
CA TYR A 172 -2.17 -18.71 11.67
C TYR A 172 -1.85 -20.08 12.29
N ASN A 173 -0.59 -20.32 12.64
CA ASN A 173 -0.13 -21.60 13.19
C ASN A 173 -0.49 -21.81 14.66
N GLY A 174 -0.71 -20.72 15.41
CA GLY A 174 -0.84 -20.80 16.86
C GLY A 174 0.49 -21.05 17.56
N THR A 175 1.56 -20.44 17.05
CA THR A 175 2.90 -20.48 17.66
C THR A 175 3.28 -19.09 18.19
N THR A 176 4.35 -19.00 18.95
CA THR A 176 5.11 -17.74 19.11
C THR A 176 6.01 -17.52 17.89
N VAL A 177 6.64 -16.34 17.77
CA VAL A 177 7.62 -16.07 16.70
C VAL A 177 8.88 -16.92 16.82
N GLU A 178 9.22 -17.42 18.00
CA GLU A 178 10.31 -18.38 18.24
C GLU A 178 9.91 -19.83 17.92
N GLY A 179 8.66 -20.07 17.52
CA GLY A 179 8.16 -21.39 17.14
C GLY A 179 7.68 -22.25 18.31
N VAL A 180 7.39 -21.67 19.49
CA VAL A 180 6.77 -22.43 20.59
C VAL A 180 5.32 -22.75 20.20
N GLU A 181 5.01 -24.03 20.05
CA GLU A 181 3.69 -24.51 19.63
C GLU A 181 2.62 -24.34 20.71
N GLY A 182 1.44 -23.89 20.29
CA GLY A 182 0.25 -23.88 21.13
C GLY A 182 -0.44 -25.24 21.24
N ILE A 183 -1.50 -25.28 22.04
CA ILE A 183 -2.29 -26.48 22.27
C ILE A 183 -3.52 -26.45 21.38
N VAL A 184 -3.77 -27.53 20.63
CA VAL A 184 -4.98 -27.68 19.79
C VAL A 184 -6.23 -27.43 20.64
N THR A 185 -7.09 -26.53 20.16
CA THR A 185 -8.33 -26.13 20.82
C THR A 185 -9.24 -27.34 21.00
N ARG A 186 -9.75 -27.52 22.21
CA ARG A 186 -10.77 -28.53 22.48
C ARG A 186 -12.16 -27.98 22.21
N TYR A 187 -12.93 -28.75 21.46
CA TYR A 187 -14.32 -28.46 21.15
C TYR A 187 -15.24 -29.53 21.75
N THR A 188 -16.36 -29.11 22.35
CA THR A 188 -17.40 -30.01 22.87
C THR A 188 -18.75 -29.68 22.29
N PHE A 189 -19.60 -30.70 22.17
CA PHE A 189 -20.95 -30.53 21.65
C PHE A 189 -21.79 -29.68 22.60
N ASN A 190 -22.30 -28.56 22.10
CA ASN A 190 -23.24 -27.71 22.79
C ASN A 190 -24.65 -28.01 22.26
N GLU A 191 -25.52 -28.51 23.13
CA GLU A 191 -26.88 -28.93 22.75
C GLU A 191 -27.75 -27.76 22.25
N ASP A 192 -27.61 -26.57 22.85
CA ASP A 192 -28.38 -25.38 22.50
C ASP A 192 -27.98 -24.80 21.14
N ALA A 193 -26.68 -24.82 20.83
CA ALA A 193 -26.14 -24.37 19.54
C ALA A 193 -26.24 -25.45 18.44
N GLY A 194 -26.41 -26.72 18.82
CA GLY A 194 -26.47 -27.84 17.89
C GLY A 194 -25.14 -28.13 17.18
N LEU A 195 -24.02 -27.66 17.72
CA LEU A 195 -22.69 -27.77 17.12
C LEU A 195 -21.59 -27.87 18.18
N ASN A 196 -20.39 -28.24 17.76
CA ASN A 196 -19.21 -28.28 18.64
C ASN A 196 -18.65 -26.87 18.83
N VAL A 197 -18.49 -26.43 20.09
CA VAL A 197 -18.00 -25.08 20.47
C VAL A 197 -16.71 -25.19 21.29
N PRO A 198 -15.84 -24.16 21.29
CA PRO A 198 -14.60 -24.19 22.07
C PRO A 198 -14.88 -24.24 23.58
N GLU A 199 -14.11 -25.03 24.34
CA GLU A 199 -14.28 -25.18 25.80
C GLU A 199 -13.81 -23.97 26.63
N SER A 200 -12.85 -23.20 26.10
CA SER A 200 -12.16 -22.11 26.83
C SER A 200 -11.85 -20.92 25.93
N PRO A 201 -11.68 -19.71 26.51
CA PRO A 201 -11.12 -18.54 25.81
C PRO A 201 -9.77 -18.84 25.16
N SER A 202 -9.47 -18.16 24.06
CA SER A 202 -8.30 -18.44 23.22
C SER A 202 -6.96 -18.16 23.90
N LEU A 203 -6.88 -17.14 24.76
CA LEU A 203 -5.69 -16.90 25.59
C LEU A 203 -5.53 -17.90 26.75
N GLY A 204 -6.62 -18.49 27.23
CA GLY A 204 -6.60 -19.41 28.38
C GLY A 204 -6.15 -20.83 28.05
N MET A 205 -5.82 -21.12 26.80
CA MET A 205 -5.56 -22.48 26.31
C MET A 205 -4.09 -22.86 26.24
N SER A 206 -3.18 -21.91 26.02
CA SER A 206 -1.74 -22.21 25.86
C SER A 206 -0.87 -20.97 26.05
N GLU A 207 0.41 -21.21 26.41
CA GLU A 207 1.46 -20.19 26.52
C GLU A 207 1.77 -19.48 25.18
N SER A 208 1.28 -20.00 24.06
CA SER A 208 1.46 -19.44 22.70
C SER A 208 0.19 -18.78 22.16
N GLY A 209 -0.89 -18.76 22.94
CA GLY A 209 -2.15 -18.10 22.59
C GLY A 209 -2.91 -18.73 21.41
N PRO A 210 -3.82 -17.97 20.77
CA PRO A 210 -4.69 -18.49 19.72
C PRO A 210 -3.93 -18.88 18.45
N GLY A 211 -4.51 -19.80 17.66
CA GLY A 211 -4.20 -19.83 16.25
C GLY A 211 -5.21 -20.59 15.41
N PHE A 212 -5.32 -20.20 14.15
CA PHE A 212 -6.30 -20.80 13.22
C PHE A 212 -6.10 -22.32 13.11
N ARG A 213 -4.85 -22.78 12.98
CA ARG A 213 -4.51 -24.21 12.90
C ARG A 213 -4.72 -24.96 14.21
N LEU A 214 -4.77 -24.28 15.35
CA LEU A 214 -5.15 -24.90 16.63
C LEU A 214 -6.66 -25.15 16.69
N ASP A 215 -7.46 -24.31 16.04
CA ASP A 215 -8.91 -24.49 15.93
C ASP A 215 -9.31 -25.48 14.85
N TYR A 216 -8.60 -25.45 13.72
CA TYR A 216 -8.90 -26.24 12.54
C TYR A 216 -7.64 -26.97 12.05
N PRO A 217 -7.13 -27.98 12.79
CA PRO A 217 -5.88 -28.67 12.47
C PRO A 217 -5.88 -29.41 11.13
N GLU A 218 -7.06 -29.70 10.59
CA GLU A 218 -7.24 -30.37 9.30
C GLU A 218 -7.69 -29.42 8.17
N GLN A 219 -7.72 -28.09 8.41
CA GLN A 219 -8.13 -27.09 7.41
C GLN A 219 -7.08 -25.99 7.26
N THR A 220 -6.90 -25.46 6.05
CA THR A 220 -5.99 -24.34 5.79
C THR A 220 -6.71 -22.99 5.71
N GLY A 221 -8.04 -23.01 5.60
CA GLY A 221 -8.86 -21.80 5.50
C GLY A 221 -8.62 -21.05 4.19
N SER A 222 -9.06 -19.79 4.15
CA SER A 222 -8.91 -18.90 3.00
C SER A 222 -7.77 -17.89 3.15
N CYS A 223 -6.94 -17.97 4.20
CA CYS A 223 -5.91 -16.98 4.48
C CYS A 223 -4.90 -16.81 3.32
N ALA A 224 -4.58 -17.91 2.64
CA ALA A 224 -3.68 -17.91 1.49
C ALA A 224 -4.22 -17.10 0.30
N THR A 225 -5.54 -16.93 0.17
CA THR A 225 -6.15 -16.20 -0.95
C THR A 225 -5.71 -14.74 -1.04
N CYS A 226 -5.31 -14.15 0.08
CA CYS A 226 -4.74 -12.80 0.14
C CYS A 226 -3.24 -12.82 0.49
N HIS A 227 -2.76 -13.74 1.32
CA HIS A 227 -1.37 -13.71 1.80
C HIS A 227 -0.36 -14.43 0.91
N VAL A 228 -0.80 -15.46 0.19
CA VAL A 228 0.04 -16.31 -0.67
C VAL A 228 -0.73 -16.61 -1.96
N PRO A 229 -1.18 -15.57 -2.69
CA PRO A 229 -2.23 -15.72 -3.69
C PRO A 229 -1.84 -16.64 -4.85
N VAL A 230 -0.58 -16.62 -5.28
CA VAL A 230 -0.09 -17.52 -6.35
C VAL A 230 -0.28 -18.98 -5.96
N LEU A 231 0.04 -19.36 -4.72
CA LEU A 231 -0.21 -20.72 -4.21
C LEU A 231 -1.71 -21.04 -4.11
N ALA A 232 -2.54 -20.03 -3.84
CA ALA A 232 -3.97 -20.19 -3.63
C ALA A 232 -4.80 -20.31 -4.92
N LEU A 233 -4.26 -19.97 -6.09
CA LEU A 233 -5.03 -19.93 -7.35
C LEU A 233 -5.66 -21.28 -7.73
N GLU A 234 -4.94 -22.39 -7.54
CA GLU A 234 -5.46 -23.73 -7.88
C GLU A 234 -6.38 -24.31 -6.82
N ALA A 235 -6.13 -23.97 -5.55
CA ALA A 235 -6.81 -24.58 -4.40
C ALA A 235 -7.02 -23.57 -3.26
N PRO A 236 -7.88 -22.55 -3.44
CA PRO A 236 -7.95 -21.38 -2.56
C PRO A 236 -8.33 -21.66 -1.10
N TYR A 237 -8.96 -22.81 -0.84
CA TYR A 237 -9.32 -23.27 0.51
C TYR A 237 -8.45 -24.42 1.04
N GLN A 238 -7.44 -24.86 0.29
CA GLN A 238 -6.53 -25.96 0.64
C GLN A 238 -5.04 -25.57 0.56
N ALA A 239 -4.74 -24.38 0.02
CA ALA A 239 -3.41 -23.80 0.04
C ALA A 239 -3.02 -23.48 1.49
N ASP A 240 -1.95 -24.13 1.96
CA ASP A 240 -1.36 -23.87 3.27
C ASP A 240 -0.24 -22.83 3.12
N PRO A 241 -0.35 -21.63 3.74
CA PRO A 241 0.72 -20.65 3.74
C PRO A 241 2.08 -21.18 4.20
N ASN A 242 2.13 -22.23 5.04
CA ASN A 242 3.39 -22.85 5.47
C ASN A 242 4.15 -23.58 4.36
N HIS A 243 3.49 -23.86 3.23
CA HIS A 243 4.08 -24.52 2.08
C HIS A 243 4.40 -23.54 0.95
N ALA A 244 4.44 -22.23 1.25
CA ALA A 244 4.97 -21.25 0.32
C ALA A 244 6.46 -21.54 0.06
N GLU A 245 6.81 -21.84 -1.19
CA GLU A 245 8.16 -22.09 -1.66
C GLU A 245 8.41 -21.30 -2.96
N GLY A 246 9.68 -20.99 -3.26
CA GLY A 246 10.06 -20.27 -4.47
C GLY A 246 9.29 -18.95 -4.60
N LEU A 247 8.69 -18.70 -5.76
CA LEU A 247 7.94 -17.48 -6.04
C LEU A 247 6.78 -17.23 -5.06
N ALA A 248 6.16 -18.27 -4.51
CA ALA A 248 5.06 -18.10 -3.57
C ALA A 248 5.49 -17.40 -2.25
N THR A 249 6.78 -17.39 -1.90
CA THR A 249 7.26 -16.68 -0.71
C THR A 249 7.30 -15.16 -0.88
N GLU A 250 7.14 -14.67 -2.11
CA GLU A 250 7.08 -13.24 -2.46
C GLU A 250 5.74 -12.59 -2.11
N GLY A 251 4.78 -13.33 -1.54
CA GLY A 251 3.47 -12.80 -1.21
C GLY A 251 2.73 -12.32 -2.47
N ILE A 252 2.47 -11.01 -2.55
CA ILE A 252 1.88 -10.39 -3.74
C ILE A 252 3.00 -9.96 -4.68
N THR A 253 3.31 -10.78 -5.69
CA THR A 253 4.38 -10.50 -6.67
C THR A 253 3.90 -9.60 -7.82
N CYS A 254 4.84 -8.97 -8.53
CA CYS A 254 4.56 -8.06 -9.65
C CYS A 254 3.66 -8.73 -10.71
N ASP A 255 4.05 -9.94 -11.12
CA ASP A 255 3.35 -10.71 -12.15
C ASP A 255 1.96 -11.19 -11.68
N PHE A 256 1.66 -11.17 -10.39
CA PHE A 256 0.31 -11.43 -9.90
C PHE A 256 -0.60 -10.23 -10.14
N CYS A 257 -0.19 -9.02 -9.69
CA CYS A 257 -0.99 -7.80 -9.85
C CYS A 257 -1.17 -7.42 -11.32
N HIS A 258 -0.10 -7.53 -12.12
CA HIS A 258 -0.11 -7.19 -13.55
C HIS A 258 -0.77 -8.26 -14.45
N LYS A 259 -1.42 -9.28 -13.86
CA LYS A 259 -2.30 -10.21 -14.58
C LYS A 259 -3.77 -10.10 -14.15
N ILE A 260 -4.09 -9.23 -13.19
CA ILE A 260 -5.47 -8.97 -12.79
C ILE A 260 -6.17 -8.22 -13.92
N ALA A 261 -7.15 -8.87 -14.53
CA ALA A 261 -7.93 -8.35 -15.64
C ALA A 261 -9.26 -7.73 -15.17
N ASP A 262 -9.84 -8.25 -14.09
CA ASP A 262 -11.10 -7.75 -13.54
C ASP A 262 -11.28 -8.12 -12.06
N VAL A 263 -12.18 -7.42 -11.36
CA VAL A 263 -12.58 -7.71 -9.98
C VAL A 263 -14.09 -7.95 -9.93
N THR A 264 -14.49 -9.10 -9.38
CA THR A 264 -15.91 -9.44 -9.22
C THR A 264 -16.52 -8.66 -8.06
N LEU A 265 -17.30 -7.63 -8.40
CA LEU A 265 -18.03 -6.80 -7.43
C LEU A 265 -19.54 -7.07 -7.50
N ARG A 266 -20.22 -6.94 -6.37
CA ARG A 266 -21.69 -6.96 -6.30
C ARG A 266 -22.25 -5.60 -6.76
N GLU A 267 -23.58 -5.52 -6.91
CA GLU A 267 -24.28 -4.28 -7.30
C GLU A 267 -23.98 -3.09 -6.36
N ASN A 268 -23.64 -3.35 -5.10
CA ASN A 268 -23.26 -2.33 -4.13
C ASN A 268 -21.78 -1.90 -4.22
N GLY A 269 -21.04 -2.33 -5.25
CA GLY A 269 -19.64 -2.00 -5.48
C GLY A 269 -18.63 -2.72 -4.58
N LYS A 270 -19.07 -3.61 -3.68
CA LYS A 270 -18.19 -4.36 -2.77
C LYS A 270 -18.03 -5.82 -3.25
N PRO A 271 -16.90 -6.49 -3.00
CA PRO A 271 -16.76 -7.92 -3.28
C PRO A 271 -17.85 -8.76 -2.59
N ASP A 272 -18.03 -9.99 -3.05
CA ASP A 272 -18.82 -10.95 -2.27
C ASP A 272 -18.07 -11.26 -0.96
N PRO A 273 -18.70 -11.11 0.21
CA PRO A 273 -18.00 -11.30 1.47
C PRO A 273 -17.48 -12.73 1.70
N GLY A 274 -17.99 -13.72 0.95
CA GLY A 274 -17.52 -15.11 0.97
C GLY A 274 -16.41 -15.42 -0.02
N LEU A 275 -15.95 -14.45 -0.82
CA LEU A 275 -14.95 -14.64 -1.88
C LEU A 275 -13.72 -13.71 -1.67
N PRO A 276 -12.93 -13.89 -0.60
CA PRO A 276 -11.74 -13.05 -0.39
C PRO A 276 -10.62 -13.33 -1.40
N GLY A 277 -9.80 -12.31 -1.65
CA GLY A 277 -8.56 -12.40 -2.41
C GLY A 277 -8.77 -12.94 -3.83
N VAL A 278 -7.97 -13.93 -4.22
CA VAL A 278 -8.03 -14.58 -5.55
C VAL A 278 -9.43 -15.06 -5.96
N LEU A 279 -10.35 -15.28 -5.01
CA LEU A 279 -11.72 -15.71 -5.31
C LEU A 279 -12.60 -14.61 -5.92
N SER A 280 -12.23 -13.34 -5.75
CA SER A 280 -12.91 -12.18 -6.36
C SER A 280 -12.11 -11.58 -7.52
N LEU A 281 -10.99 -12.20 -7.92
CA LEU A 281 -10.15 -11.71 -9.01
C LEU A 281 -10.35 -12.57 -10.26
N ALA A 282 -10.38 -11.90 -11.41
CA ALA A 282 -10.25 -12.53 -12.71
C ALA A 282 -8.90 -12.17 -13.31
N PHE A 283 -8.26 -13.17 -13.92
CA PHE A 283 -6.92 -13.05 -14.47
C PHE A 283 -6.95 -13.16 -15.99
N LEU A 284 -5.92 -12.61 -16.63
CA LEU A 284 -5.62 -12.86 -18.03
C LEU A 284 -4.15 -13.28 -18.15
N ARG A 285 -3.90 -14.57 -17.96
CA ARG A 285 -2.56 -15.15 -18.10
C ARG A 285 -2.32 -15.66 -19.51
N PRO A 286 -1.12 -15.46 -20.07
CA PRO A 286 -0.83 -15.80 -21.46
C PRO A 286 -0.61 -17.29 -21.69
N SER A 287 -0.98 -17.77 -22.89
CA SER A 287 -0.58 -19.10 -23.40
C SER A 287 0.63 -19.03 -24.34
N ASP A 288 0.83 -17.91 -25.01
CA ASP A 288 1.86 -17.70 -26.03
C ASP A 288 2.69 -16.43 -25.71
N GLU A 289 2.31 -15.28 -26.28
CA GLU A 289 2.94 -13.97 -26.04
C GLU A 289 2.61 -13.44 -24.64
N GLN A 290 3.56 -12.74 -24.00
CA GLN A 290 3.35 -12.22 -22.64
C GLN A 290 2.21 -11.19 -22.58
N VAL A 291 1.75 -10.95 -21.36
CA VAL A 291 0.67 -10.00 -21.06
C VAL A 291 1.04 -9.25 -19.78
N PHE A 292 1.23 -7.94 -19.82
CA PHE A 292 1.34 -7.13 -18.61
C PHE A 292 0.24 -6.07 -18.62
N ILE A 293 -0.61 -6.07 -17.60
CA ILE A 293 -1.76 -5.18 -17.52
C ILE A 293 -1.36 -3.95 -16.70
N GLY A 294 -1.45 -2.76 -17.28
CA GLY A 294 -0.98 -1.52 -16.66
C GLY A 294 -1.84 -0.30 -16.99
N PRO A 295 -1.55 0.85 -16.36
CA PRO A 295 -2.34 2.07 -16.48
C PRO A 295 -1.97 2.95 -17.70
N PHE A 296 -1.01 2.52 -18.54
CA PHE A 296 -0.57 3.29 -19.70
C PHE A 296 -1.04 2.67 -21.01
N ASP A 297 -1.56 3.49 -21.92
CA ASP A 297 -2.01 3.09 -23.26
C ASP A 297 -0.96 3.32 -24.36
N ASP A 298 0.28 3.61 -23.95
CA ASP A 298 1.38 3.99 -24.82
C ASP A 298 2.70 3.26 -24.50
N THR A 299 2.62 2.07 -23.91
CA THR A 299 3.76 1.17 -23.72
C THR A 299 3.67 0.02 -24.73
N PRO A 300 4.24 0.15 -25.94
CA PRO A 300 4.05 -0.83 -27.00
C PRO A 300 4.78 -2.14 -26.69
N GLY A 301 4.22 -3.27 -27.14
CA GLY A 301 4.78 -4.61 -26.91
C GLY A 301 3.75 -5.52 -26.25
N ASP A 302 4.17 -6.19 -25.18
CA ASP A 302 3.38 -7.20 -24.46
C ASP A 302 2.42 -6.60 -23.41
N ASP A 303 2.26 -5.27 -23.41
CA ASP A 303 1.42 -4.55 -22.44
C ASP A 303 -0.02 -4.37 -22.93
N ILE A 304 -0.95 -4.39 -21.98
CA ILE A 304 -2.37 -4.12 -22.15
C ILE A 304 -2.77 -2.98 -21.21
N PHE A 305 -3.40 -1.95 -21.75
CA PHE A 305 -3.99 -0.89 -20.95
C PHE A 305 -5.26 -1.36 -20.22
N SER A 306 -5.36 -1.03 -18.94
CA SER A 306 -6.58 -1.20 -18.15
C SER A 306 -6.77 -0.04 -17.16
N GLU A 307 -7.93 0.62 -17.26
CA GLU A 307 -8.36 1.68 -16.32
C GLU A 307 -8.49 1.16 -14.89
N LEU A 308 -8.79 -0.14 -14.71
CA LEU A 308 -8.86 -0.79 -13.40
C LEU A 308 -7.57 -0.61 -12.58
N GLN A 309 -6.40 -0.53 -13.23
CA GLN A 309 -5.12 -0.35 -12.54
C GLN A 309 -5.01 1.03 -11.87
N THR A 310 -5.86 1.99 -12.25
CA THR A 310 -5.99 3.32 -11.61
C THR A 310 -7.20 3.44 -10.70
N GLU A 311 -7.97 2.36 -10.50
CA GLU A 311 -9.17 2.36 -9.66
C GLU A 311 -8.95 1.62 -8.33
N SER A 312 -9.53 2.12 -7.24
CA SER A 312 -9.50 1.47 -5.92
C SER A 312 -10.04 0.03 -5.93
N GLN A 313 -10.86 -0.31 -6.93
CA GLN A 313 -11.52 -1.59 -7.13
C GLN A 313 -10.52 -2.74 -7.20
N VAL A 314 -9.31 -2.51 -7.76
CA VAL A 314 -8.26 -3.53 -7.82
C VAL A 314 -7.83 -4.01 -6.44
N CYS A 315 -7.90 -3.14 -5.41
CA CYS A 315 -7.55 -3.47 -4.03
C CYS A 315 -8.68 -4.21 -3.29
N ALA A 316 -9.92 -4.11 -3.78
CA ALA A 316 -11.12 -4.47 -3.03
C ALA A 316 -11.15 -5.95 -2.62
N ALA A 317 -10.67 -6.84 -3.50
CA ALA A 317 -10.69 -8.29 -3.27
C ALA A 317 -9.94 -8.71 -1.99
N CYS A 318 -8.83 -8.04 -1.68
CA CYS A 318 -8.03 -8.34 -0.48
C CYS A 318 -8.37 -7.44 0.71
N HIS A 319 -8.91 -6.23 0.47
CA HIS A 319 -9.18 -5.20 1.49
C HIS A 319 -10.66 -5.08 1.91
N SER A 320 -11.44 -6.15 1.72
CA SER A 320 -12.78 -6.29 2.27
C SER A 320 -13.09 -7.76 2.55
N GLY A 321 -13.52 -8.09 3.77
CA GLY A 321 -13.84 -9.45 4.14
C GLY A 321 -14.54 -9.60 5.48
N GLN A 322 -15.26 -10.72 5.63
CA GLN A 322 -16.00 -11.04 6.84
C GLN A 322 -15.82 -12.51 7.22
N PHE A 323 -15.95 -12.80 8.51
CA PHE A 323 -16.12 -14.15 9.02
C PHE A 323 -17.47 -14.22 9.73
N TRP A 324 -18.27 -15.24 9.43
CA TRP A 324 -19.56 -15.47 10.12
C TRP A 324 -20.51 -14.25 10.08
N ASP A 325 -20.60 -13.58 8.94
CA ASP A 325 -21.39 -12.34 8.74
C ASP A 325 -20.96 -11.15 9.62
N VAL A 326 -19.74 -11.20 10.19
CA VAL A 326 -19.13 -10.11 10.93
C VAL A 326 -17.99 -9.49 10.10
N PRO A 327 -18.15 -8.23 9.63
CA PRO A 327 -17.11 -7.52 8.89
C PRO A 327 -15.82 -7.42 9.72
N THR A 328 -14.82 -8.20 9.33
CA THR A 328 -13.59 -8.40 10.09
C THR A 328 -12.54 -7.37 9.69
N TYR A 329 -12.38 -7.13 8.38
CA TYR A 329 -11.58 -6.08 7.78
C TYR A 329 -12.35 -5.50 6.59
N ASN A 330 -12.31 -4.18 6.37
CA ASN A 330 -13.20 -3.54 5.39
C ASN A 330 -12.72 -2.14 4.98
N SER A 331 -11.41 -1.89 4.85
CA SER A 331 -10.91 -0.57 4.44
C SER A 331 -11.49 -0.10 3.11
N PHE A 332 -11.61 -0.98 2.12
CA PHE A 332 -12.24 -0.63 0.84
C PHE A 332 -13.72 -0.22 1.01
N GLY A 333 -14.48 -0.97 1.82
CA GLY A 333 -15.89 -0.65 2.05
C GLY A 333 -16.09 0.61 2.88
N GLU A 334 -15.18 0.90 3.83
CA GLU A 334 -15.15 2.15 4.61
C GLU A 334 -14.78 3.35 3.71
N TRP A 335 -13.85 3.17 2.77
CA TRP A 335 -13.52 4.15 1.72
C TRP A 335 -14.69 4.43 0.79
N LEU A 336 -15.36 3.38 0.32
CA LEU A 336 -16.52 3.50 -0.56
C LEU A 336 -17.69 4.25 0.10
N ASP A 337 -17.81 4.16 1.43
CA ASP A 337 -18.85 4.84 2.19
C ASP A 337 -18.44 6.30 2.56
N SER A 338 -17.23 6.73 2.22
CA SER A 338 -16.70 8.07 2.53
C SER A 338 -16.68 9.02 1.33
N PRO A 339 -16.50 10.34 1.56
CA PRO A 339 -16.33 11.31 0.47
C PRO A 339 -15.14 11.05 -0.45
N TYR A 340 -14.16 10.22 -0.04
CA TYR A 340 -12.97 9.92 -0.85
C TYR A 340 -13.32 9.06 -2.07
N SER A 341 -14.42 8.31 -2.06
CA SER A 341 -14.87 7.56 -3.24
C SER A 341 -15.64 8.41 -4.26
N GLY A 342 -15.78 9.72 -4.02
CA GLY A 342 -16.51 10.62 -4.91
C GLY A 342 -15.85 10.70 -6.30
N PRO A 343 -16.62 10.61 -7.40
CA PRO A 343 -16.04 10.51 -8.76
C PRO A 343 -15.37 11.80 -9.25
N ASP A 344 -15.72 12.96 -8.71
CA ASP A 344 -15.24 14.27 -9.21
C ASP A 344 -14.04 14.82 -8.43
N THR A 345 -13.97 14.54 -7.13
CA THR A 345 -12.98 15.13 -6.20
C THR A 345 -12.48 14.14 -5.16
N GLY A 346 -12.80 12.86 -5.33
CA GLY A 346 -12.34 11.80 -4.46
C GLY A 346 -10.85 11.51 -4.66
N GLN A 347 -10.33 10.64 -3.82
CA GLN A 347 -8.98 10.09 -3.93
C GLN A 347 -9.09 8.57 -3.93
N THR A 348 -8.38 7.93 -4.86
CA THR A 348 -8.30 6.48 -4.94
C THR A 348 -7.44 5.92 -3.80
N CYS A 349 -7.47 4.60 -3.62
CA CYS A 349 -6.51 3.92 -2.75
C CYS A 349 -5.07 4.24 -3.17
N GLN A 350 -4.81 4.25 -4.47
CA GLN A 350 -3.50 4.48 -5.08
C GLN A 350 -2.97 5.88 -4.81
N ASP A 351 -3.82 6.91 -4.79
CA ASP A 351 -3.40 8.30 -4.57
C ASP A 351 -2.66 8.47 -3.22
N CYS A 352 -3.05 7.70 -2.19
CA CYS A 352 -2.41 7.73 -0.87
C CYS A 352 -1.46 6.54 -0.62
N HIS A 353 -1.79 5.34 -1.09
CA HIS A 353 -1.04 4.12 -0.83
C HIS A 353 -0.12 3.69 -1.97
N MET A 354 -0.08 4.39 -3.08
CA MET A 354 0.91 4.24 -4.13
C MET A 354 1.42 5.62 -4.56
N PRO A 355 1.87 6.45 -3.60
CA PRO A 355 2.01 7.90 -3.81
C PRO A 355 3.01 8.22 -4.93
N HIS A 356 2.77 9.32 -5.64
CA HIS A 356 3.71 9.79 -6.65
C HIS A 356 5.02 10.25 -5.99
N SER A 357 6.12 9.55 -6.28
CA SER A 357 7.44 9.81 -5.68
C SER A 357 8.22 10.95 -6.36
N GLY A 358 7.68 11.52 -7.44
CA GLY A 358 8.39 12.45 -8.31
C GLY A 358 9.17 11.77 -9.45
N ALA A 359 9.13 10.45 -9.55
CA ALA A 359 9.78 9.69 -10.61
C ALA A 359 9.23 10.09 -11.99
N THR A 360 10.12 10.37 -12.96
CA THR A 360 9.75 10.71 -14.34
C THR A 360 9.90 9.52 -15.30
N ALA A 361 10.45 8.40 -14.80
CA ALA A 361 10.55 7.14 -15.51
C ALA A 361 10.39 5.98 -14.52
N PHE A 362 9.91 4.84 -15.02
CA PHE A 362 9.73 3.62 -14.23
C PHE A 362 10.48 2.42 -14.83
N VAL A 363 11.32 2.67 -15.85
CA VAL A 363 12.09 1.67 -16.58
C VAL A 363 13.55 2.12 -16.65
N GLN A 364 14.46 1.20 -16.38
CA GLN A 364 15.86 1.25 -16.77
C GLN A 364 16.14 0.05 -17.67
N LEU A 365 16.42 0.31 -18.94
CA LEU A 365 16.78 -0.75 -19.89
C LEU A 365 18.26 -1.17 -19.71
N PRO A 366 18.61 -2.42 -20.03
CA PRO A 366 19.99 -2.85 -20.17
C PRO A 366 20.79 -1.99 -21.17
N GLU A 367 22.12 -1.88 -20.97
CA GLU A 367 23.00 -1.04 -21.80
C GLU A 367 22.99 -1.39 -23.30
N ASP A 368 22.61 -2.62 -23.67
CA ASP A 368 22.54 -3.09 -25.05
C ASP A 368 21.20 -2.84 -25.74
N GLU A 369 20.18 -2.37 -25.01
CA GLU A 369 18.90 -1.94 -25.58
C GLU A 369 18.92 -0.45 -25.94
N MET A 370 18.73 -0.14 -27.23
CA MET A 370 18.84 1.23 -27.76
C MET A 370 17.51 2.01 -27.78
N THR A 371 16.47 1.50 -27.12
CA THR A 371 15.15 2.14 -27.10
C THR A 371 15.17 3.37 -26.19
N THR A 372 14.65 4.50 -26.67
CA THR A 372 14.52 5.70 -25.83
C THR A 372 13.37 5.52 -24.83
N ILE A 373 13.65 5.69 -23.54
CA ILE A 373 12.65 5.77 -22.48
C ILE A 373 12.18 7.23 -22.38
N PRO A 374 10.88 7.51 -22.57
CA PRO A 374 10.37 8.87 -22.45
C PRO A 374 10.34 9.30 -20.99
N GLU A 375 10.65 10.58 -20.73
CA GLU A 375 10.24 11.22 -19.48
C GLU A 375 8.71 11.37 -19.46
N ARG A 376 8.11 11.16 -18.30
CA ARG A 376 6.67 11.26 -18.06
C ARG A 376 6.38 12.27 -16.96
N ASN A 377 5.13 12.71 -16.92
CA ASN A 377 4.62 13.47 -15.78
C ASN A 377 4.70 12.60 -14.51
N PRO A 378 5.41 13.05 -13.45
CA PRO A 378 5.57 12.26 -12.24
C PRO A 378 4.26 11.94 -11.53
N GLU A 379 3.22 12.76 -11.72
CA GLU A 379 1.87 12.52 -11.19
C GLU A 379 1.11 11.39 -11.91
N THR A 380 1.77 10.66 -12.82
CA THR A 380 1.19 9.50 -13.50
C THR A 380 1.89 8.19 -13.14
N ILE A 381 3.03 8.26 -12.45
CA ILE A 381 3.82 7.10 -12.05
C ILE A 381 3.55 6.83 -10.57
N PHE A 382 2.90 5.71 -10.31
CA PHE A 382 2.57 5.25 -8.97
C PHE A 382 3.76 4.53 -8.33
N SER A 383 4.07 4.86 -7.07
CA SER A 383 5.07 4.13 -6.30
C SER A 383 4.55 2.73 -5.97
N HIS A 384 5.44 1.74 -5.99
CA HIS A 384 5.16 0.37 -5.55
C HIS A 384 5.57 0.13 -4.10
N ARG A 385 6.00 1.19 -3.39
CA ARG A 385 6.19 1.18 -1.95
C ARG A 385 4.91 1.70 -1.34
N MET A 386 4.08 0.79 -0.81
CA MET A 386 2.72 1.09 -0.39
C MET A 386 2.69 1.35 1.12
N PRO A 387 2.83 2.62 1.57
CA PRO A 387 2.94 2.93 2.98
C PRO A 387 1.65 2.54 3.71
N GLY A 388 1.78 2.29 5.01
CA GLY A 388 0.64 1.89 5.83
C GLY A 388 0.98 2.00 7.30
N ALA A 389 0.47 1.06 8.10
CA ALA A 389 0.61 1.06 9.55
C ALA A 389 2.04 0.81 10.09
N SER A 390 3.09 0.94 9.26
CA SER A 390 4.51 0.92 9.65
C SER A 390 5.24 2.20 9.21
N ASP A 391 4.54 3.12 8.54
CA ASP A 391 5.09 4.37 8.01
C ASP A 391 4.70 5.53 8.93
N ALA A 392 5.69 6.16 9.56
CA ALA A 392 5.44 7.21 10.55
C ALA A 392 4.93 8.50 9.91
N ASP A 393 5.39 8.83 8.70
CA ASP A 393 5.01 10.07 8.02
C ASP A 393 3.55 9.99 7.57
N LEU A 394 3.13 8.86 6.97
CA LEU A 394 1.73 8.62 6.64
C LEU A 394 0.82 8.70 7.87
N LEU A 395 1.26 8.12 8.99
CA LEU A 395 0.46 8.13 10.23
C LEU A 395 0.34 9.52 10.85
N ALA A 396 1.37 10.36 10.71
CA ALA A 396 1.33 11.75 11.16
C ALA A 396 0.33 12.61 10.37
N GLU A 397 0.10 12.29 9.10
CA GLU A 397 -0.85 13.01 8.25
C GLU A 397 -2.30 12.49 8.39
N THR A 398 -2.49 11.36 9.08
CA THR A 398 -3.78 10.66 9.14
C THR A 398 -4.79 11.31 10.09
N ALA A 399 -4.33 11.86 11.22
CA ALA A 399 -5.20 12.37 12.28
C ALA A 399 -4.68 13.68 12.89
N THR A 400 -5.60 14.47 13.44
CA THR A 400 -5.27 15.72 14.16
C THR A 400 -5.80 15.67 15.59
N LEU A 401 -5.07 16.33 16.50
CA LEU A 401 -5.44 16.50 17.91
C LEU A 401 -5.61 17.98 18.26
N THR A 402 -6.66 18.31 18.99
CA THR A 402 -6.82 19.62 19.63
C THR A 402 -7.08 19.48 21.12
N ILE A 403 -6.46 20.33 21.93
CA ILE A 403 -6.64 20.37 23.38
C ILE A 403 -7.21 21.72 23.78
N GLU A 404 -8.32 21.70 24.51
CA GLU A 404 -8.85 22.84 25.25
C GLU A 404 -8.71 22.57 26.75
N ALA A 405 -8.02 23.45 27.48
CA ALA A 405 -7.78 23.29 28.91
C ALA A 405 -8.25 24.54 29.67
N LEU A 406 -9.07 24.32 30.71
CA LEU A 406 -9.71 25.35 31.51
C LEU A 406 -9.50 25.07 33.01
N SER A 407 -8.96 26.05 33.73
CA SER A 407 -8.82 25.98 35.19
C SER A 407 -9.99 26.69 35.88
N GLU A 408 -10.75 25.96 36.71
CA GLU A 408 -11.86 26.49 37.50
C GLU A 408 -12.00 25.76 38.83
N ASP A 409 -12.20 26.51 39.92
CA ASP A 409 -12.52 25.98 41.26
C ASP A 409 -11.56 24.88 41.80
N GLY A 410 -10.27 24.97 41.46
CA GLY A 410 -9.26 23.99 41.88
C GLY A 410 -9.24 22.70 41.05
N ASN A 411 -9.93 22.70 39.90
CA ASN A 411 -9.90 21.63 38.92
C ASN A 411 -9.36 22.13 37.58
N LEU A 412 -8.75 21.21 36.84
CA LEU A 412 -8.35 21.40 35.46
C LEU A 412 -9.24 20.55 34.57
N GLN A 413 -10.12 21.20 33.81
CA GLN A 413 -10.92 20.54 32.79
C GLN A 413 -10.17 20.55 31.46
N VAL A 414 -9.93 19.38 30.89
CA VAL A 414 -9.26 19.17 29.60
C VAL A 414 -10.26 18.52 28.65
N THR A 415 -10.51 19.13 27.50
CA THR A 415 -11.24 18.50 26.39
C THR A 415 -10.27 18.25 25.25
N VAL A 416 -10.28 17.02 24.72
CA VAL A 416 -9.44 16.62 23.60
C VAL A 416 -10.31 16.10 22.48
N ASP A 417 -10.15 16.68 21.30
CA ASP A 417 -10.76 16.18 20.07
C ASP A 417 -9.73 15.44 19.24
N VAL A 418 -10.12 14.26 18.74
CA VAL A 418 -9.36 13.47 17.78
C VAL A 418 -10.13 13.46 16.48
N THR A 419 -9.55 13.98 15.41
CA THR A 419 -10.20 14.01 14.08
C THR A 419 -9.43 13.13 13.10
N ASN A 420 -10.14 12.23 12.42
CA ASN A 420 -9.62 11.56 11.23
C ASN A 420 -9.66 12.55 10.07
N SER A 421 -8.53 13.21 9.81
CA SER A 421 -8.41 14.31 8.87
C SER A 421 -7.76 13.92 7.54
N GLY A 422 -7.07 12.78 7.50
CA GLY A 422 -6.27 12.36 6.34
C GLY A 422 -6.71 11.04 5.70
N ALA A 423 -7.42 10.16 6.40
CA ALA A 423 -7.77 8.84 5.86
C ALA A 423 -9.20 8.76 5.31
N GLY A 424 -9.30 8.25 4.08
CA GLY A 424 -10.58 7.95 3.43
C GLY A 424 -11.37 6.79 4.03
N HIS A 425 -10.82 6.05 4.99
CA HIS A 425 -11.44 4.93 5.71
C HIS A 425 -11.39 5.16 7.23
N HIS A 426 -11.85 4.22 8.05
CA HIS A 426 -11.78 4.37 9.51
C HIS A 426 -10.33 4.33 10.01
N ILE A 427 -10.05 4.87 11.19
CA ILE A 427 -8.74 4.76 11.85
C ILE A 427 -8.86 4.12 13.24
N PRO A 428 -8.10 3.05 13.52
CA PRO A 428 -7.32 2.24 12.56
C PRO A 428 -8.21 1.29 11.71
N THR A 429 -7.91 1.09 10.42
CA THR A 429 -8.66 0.15 9.56
C THR A 429 -8.05 -1.27 9.49
N ASP A 430 -8.80 -2.16 8.83
CA ASP A 430 -8.54 -3.56 8.52
C ASP A 430 -8.43 -4.49 9.73
N ASN A 431 -7.24 -5.02 10.00
CA ASN A 431 -7.07 -6.11 10.97
C ASN A 431 -7.73 -5.75 12.31
N PRO A 432 -8.72 -6.51 12.80
CA PRO A 432 -9.54 -6.15 13.95
C PRO A 432 -8.77 -6.13 15.27
N LEU A 433 -7.53 -6.64 15.28
CA LEU A 433 -6.63 -6.58 16.44
C LEU A 433 -6.00 -5.19 16.59
N ARG A 434 -5.90 -4.42 15.50
CA ARG A 434 -5.34 -3.07 15.52
C ARG A 434 -6.21 -2.15 16.36
N ASN A 435 -5.55 -1.27 17.08
CA ASN A 435 -6.22 -0.29 17.92
C ASN A 435 -5.41 1.00 18.02
N MET A 436 -6.07 2.08 18.41
CA MET A 436 -5.47 3.39 18.60
C MET A 436 -5.74 3.87 20.01
N ILE A 437 -4.75 4.51 20.62
CA ILE A 437 -4.77 4.90 22.03
C ILE A 437 -4.59 6.41 22.10
N LEU A 438 -5.61 7.11 22.57
CA LEU A 438 -5.46 8.49 23.06
C LEU A 438 -5.03 8.41 24.52
N LEU A 439 -3.83 8.90 24.82
CA LEU A 439 -3.27 8.96 26.16
C LEU A 439 -3.14 10.43 26.59
N ILE A 440 -3.70 10.76 27.75
CA ILE A 440 -3.67 12.10 28.33
C ILE A 440 -2.83 12.11 29.59
N GLU A 441 -1.83 12.99 29.62
CA GLU A 441 -0.98 13.22 30.78
C GLU A 441 -1.04 14.69 31.17
N ALA A 442 -1.41 14.96 32.43
CA ALA A 442 -1.32 16.29 33.02
C ALA A 442 -0.25 16.26 34.13
N THR A 443 0.72 17.16 34.09
CA THR A 443 1.85 17.23 35.03
C THR A 443 2.05 18.63 35.61
N ASP A 444 2.49 18.69 36.87
CA ASP A 444 2.92 19.94 37.52
C ASP A 444 4.33 20.38 37.08
N GLU A 445 4.81 21.54 37.57
CA GLU A 445 6.16 22.06 37.30
C GLU A 445 7.31 21.11 37.71
N ALA A 446 7.03 20.11 38.54
CA ALA A 446 7.98 19.12 39.01
C ALA A 446 7.81 17.75 38.32
N ASP A 447 7.08 17.71 37.20
CA ASP A 447 6.75 16.53 36.40
C ASP A 447 5.93 15.47 37.16
N ASN A 448 5.25 15.84 38.25
CA ASN A 448 4.34 14.91 38.92
C ASN A 448 3.01 14.87 38.19
N ARG A 449 2.54 13.65 37.88
CA ARG A 449 1.21 13.43 37.29
C ARG A 449 0.10 13.89 38.23
N LEU A 450 -0.82 14.69 37.71
CA LEU A 450 -2.04 15.11 38.40
C LEU A 450 -2.99 13.92 38.57
N THR A 451 -3.84 14.00 39.59
CA THR A 451 -4.86 12.98 39.84
C THR A 451 -6.08 13.22 38.96
N LEU A 452 -6.48 12.23 38.17
CA LEU A 452 -7.76 12.25 37.45
C LEU A 452 -8.92 12.10 38.45
N LEU A 453 -9.84 13.05 38.42
CA LEU A 453 -11.07 13.06 39.22
C LEU A 453 -12.25 12.48 38.44
N GLU A 454 -12.42 12.89 37.18
CA GLU A 454 -13.49 12.46 36.28
C GLU A 454 -12.98 12.36 34.84
N GLY A 455 -13.53 11.44 34.05
CA GLY A 455 -13.16 11.24 32.64
C GLY A 455 -12.96 9.77 32.28
N PRO A 456 -12.80 9.45 30.98
CA PRO A 456 -12.53 8.09 30.55
C PRO A 456 -11.10 7.67 30.93
N THR A 457 -10.95 6.37 31.17
CA THR A 457 -9.65 5.73 31.32
C THR A 457 -9.52 4.60 30.31
N ILE A 458 -8.27 4.33 29.93
CA ILE A 458 -7.94 3.22 29.05
C ILE A 458 -8.34 1.91 29.74
N PRO A 459 -9.11 1.03 29.08
CA PRO A 459 -9.61 -0.20 29.69
C PRO A 459 -8.48 -1.23 29.90
N ASP A 460 -8.77 -2.29 30.66
CA ASP A 460 -7.80 -3.35 31.00
C ASP A 460 -7.11 -3.96 29.77
N TRP A 461 -7.85 -4.10 28.66
CA TRP A 461 -7.33 -4.63 27.39
C TRP A 461 -6.44 -3.63 26.61
N GLY A 462 -6.19 -2.44 27.16
CA GLY A 462 -5.08 -1.56 26.79
C GLY A 462 -3.73 -1.93 27.41
N GLY A 463 -3.71 -2.97 28.25
CA GLY A 463 -2.52 -3.53 28.89
C GLY A 463 -2.41 -3.14 30.35
N VAL A 464 -2.50 -4.11 31.27
CA VAL A 464 -2.27 -3.89 32.69
C VAL A 464 -0.78 -4.09 33.00
N GLY A 465 -0.09 -3.04 33.45
CA GLY A 465 1.34 -3.13 33.69
C GLY A 465 2.04 -1.78 33.80
N ASP A 466 3.27 -1.72 33.30
CA ASP A 466 4.09 -0.53 33.27
C ASP A 466 3.77 0.35 32.04
N PRO A 467 3.28 1.59 32.21
CA PRO A 467 3.05 2.50 31.09
C PRO A 467 4.30 2.81 30.25
N GLU A 468 5.50 2.78 30.83
CA GLU A 468 6.73 3.00 30.07
C GLU A 468 7.00 1.86 29.08
N ALA A 469 6.44 0.68 29.34
CA ALA A 469 6.48 -0.48 28.44
C ALA A 469 5.22 -0.61 27.56
N GLY A 470 4.34 0.41 27.54
CA GLY A 470 3.13 0.42 26.71
C GLY A 470 1.87 -0.13 27.40
N TYR A 471 1.91 -0.49 28.68
CA TYR A 471 0.73 -1.00 29.37
C TYR A 471 -0.07 0.15 29.99
N TYR A 472 -1.04 0.67 29.24
CA TYR A 472 -1.73 1.94 29.56
C TYR A 472 -3.04 1.80 30.33
N ALA A 473 -3.45 0.59 30.73
CA ALA A 473 -4.72 0.39 31.43
C ALA A 473 -4.83 1.26 32.69
N GLY A 474 -5.99 1.88 32.87
CA GLY A 474 -6.31 2.79 33.98
C GLY A 474 -5.76 4.22 33.81
N MET A 475 -4.92 4.49 32.82
CA MET A 475 -4.47 5.86 32.54
C MET A 475 -5.59 6.70 31.91
N PRO A 476 -5.60 8.03 32.11
CA PRO A 476 -6.54 8.93 31.45
C PRO A 476 -6.41 8.81 29.93
N GLY A 477 -7.51 8.50 29.25
CA GLY A 477 -7.48 8.31 27.81
C GLY A 477 -8.65 7.51 27.26
N VAL A 478 -8.61 7.28 25.95
CA VAL A 478 -9.58 6.47 25.22
C VAL A 478 -8.83 5.48 24.35
N LEU A 479 -9.32 4.25 24.30
CA LEU A 479 -8.84 3.25 23.36
C LEU A 479 -9.90 3.03 22.26
N TYR A 480 -9.53 3.33 21.02
CA TYR A 480 -10.34 3.18 19.83
C TYR A 480 -10.06 1.85 19.13
N ALA A 481 -11.07 0.97 19.06
CA ALA A 481 -10.95 -0.35 18.48
C ALA A 481 -12.29 -0.89 17.97
N LYS A 482 -12.23 -1.83 17.03
CA LYS A 482 -13.34 -2.75 16.76
C LYS A 482 -13.23 -3.92 17.73
N VAL A 483 -14.12 -3.97 18.72
CA VAL A 483 -14.12 -5.01 19.74
C VAL A 483 -15.09 -6.12 19.32
N LEU A 484 -14.53 -7.30 19.06
CA LEU A 484 -15.28 -8.53 18.81
C LEU A 484 -15.31 -9.40 20.06
N ALA A 485 -16.41 -10.12 20.25
CA ALA A 485 -16.52 -11.18 21.24
C ALA A 485 -16.67 -12.53 20.54
N ASP A 486 -15.98 -13.55 21.06
CA ASP A 486 -16.25 -14.94 20.67
C ASP A 486 -17.68 -15.31 21.10
N ALA A 487 -18.45 -15.86 20.15
CA ALA A 487 -19.89 -16.06 20.34
C ALA A 487 -20.23 -17.11 21.40
N PHE A 488 -19.29 -17.99 21.75
CA PHE A 488 -19.54 -19.12 22.65
C PHE A 488 -18.83 -18.99 24.00
N THR A 489 -17.56 -18.58 24.01
CA THR A 489 -16.77 -18.39 25.25
C THR A 489 -17.03 -17.04 25.90
N GLY A 490 -17.48 -16.05 25.12
CA GLY A 490 -17.63 -14.67 25.58
C GLY A 490 -16.31 -13.92 25.74
N GLU A 491 -15.17 -14.49 25.32
CA GLU A 491 -13.87 -13.80 25.30
C GLU A 491 -14.01 -12.46 24.57
N THR A 492 -13.64 -11.37 25.24
CA THR A 492 -13.83 -10.00 24.75
C THR A 492 -12.69 -9.11 25.27
N PRO A 493 -11.88 -8.48 24.40
CA PRO A 493 -11.79 -8.72 22.96
C PRO A 493 -11.35 -10.15 22.66
N THR A 494 -11.91 -10.79 21.63
CA THR A 494 -11.36 -12.07 21.14
C THR A 494 -10.30 -11.83 20.07
N TYR A 495 -9.27 -12.66 20.09
CA TYR A 495 -8.19 -12.62 19.08
C TYR A 495 -8.41 -13.64 17.97
N ALA A 496 -9.26 -14.65 18.21
CA ALA A 496 -9.60 -15.70 17.26
C ALA A 496 -10.78 -15.27 16.37
N TYR A 497 -10.62 -14.17 15.63
CA TYR A 497 -11.68 -13.56 14.82
C TYR A 497 -12.21 -14.48 13.70
N TRP A 498 -11.49 -15.55 13.36
CA TRP A 498 -11.94 -16.60 12.44
C TRP A 498 -12.99 -17.53 13.04
N ARG A 499 -13.16 -17.56 14.37
CA ARG A 499 -14.26 -18.27 15.04
C ARG A 499 -15.56 -17.48 14.88
N PRO A 500 -16.73 -18.08 15.14
CA PRO A 500 -17.97 -17.33 15.23
C PRO A 500 -17.86 -16.21 16.28
N THR A 501 -17.96 -14.96 15.82
CA THR A 501 -17.86 -13.78 16.67
C THR A 501 -19.12 -12.93 16.58
N LYS A 502 -19.21 -11.93 17.46
CA LYS A 502 -20.18 -10.84 17.38
C LYS A 502 -19.49 -9.52 17.62
N LEU A 503 -19.96 -8.46 16.95
CA LEU A 503 -19.52 -7.10 17.25
C LEU A 503 -20.03 -6.69 18.64
N VAL A 504 -19.13 -6.24 19.51
CA VAL A 504 -19.46 -5.67 20.82
C VAL A 504 -19.55 -4.16 20.71
N SER A 505 -18.51 -3.54 20.14
CA SER A 505 -18.43 -2.11 19.89
C SER A 505 -17.47 -1.82 18.74
N ASP A 506 -17.69 -0.70 18.05
CA ASP A 506 -16.73 -0.12 17.12
C ASP A 506 -16.71 1.38 17.40
N ASN A 507 -15.69 1.84 18.13
CA ASN A 507 -15.44 3.26 18.39
C ASN A 507 -14.25 3.78 17.59
N ARG A 508 -13.80 3.06 16.56
CA ARG A 508 -12.79 3.59 15.63
C ARG A 508 -13.32 4.87 15.00
N ILE A 509 -12.43 5.80 14.71
CA ILE A 509 -12.84 7.09 14.15
C ILE A 509 -13.10 6.91 12.67
N ALA A 510 -14.35 7.06 12.24
CA ALA A 510 -14.72 6.92 10.83
C ALA A 510 -14.01 7.95 9.95
N ALA A 511 -13.97 7.71 8.64
CA ALA A 511 -13.42 8.67 7.67
C ALA A 511 -14.04 10.05 7.87
N MET A 512 -13.20 11.08 7.99
CA MET A 512 -13.61 12.48 8.18
C MET A 512 -14.43 12.75 9.46
N ALA A 513 -14.48 11.80 10.40
CA ALA A 513 -15.18 11.96 11.67
C ALA A 513 -14.22 12.45 12.77
N ALA A 514 -14.83 12.92 13.87
CA ALA A 514 -14.11 13.29 15.09
C ALA A 514 -14.76 12.64 16.30
N ASP A 515 -13.95 12.33 17.31
CA ASP A 515 -14.38 11.99 18.66
C ASP A 515 -13.86 13.02 19.66
N SER A 516 -14.61 13.25 20.74
CA SER A 516 -14.30 14.25 21.76
C SER A 516 -14.40 13.64 23.15
N SER A 517 -13.38 13.85 23.97
CA SER A 517 -13.30 13.33 25.34
C SER A 517 -12.91 14.41 26.33
N THR A 518 -13.52 14.38 27.52
CA THR A 518 -13.27 15.38 28.58
C THR A 518 -12.75 14.71 29.85
N TYR A 519 -11.76 15.34 30.47
CA TYR A 519 -11.07 14.90 31.67
C TYR A 519 -11.07 16.04 32.69
N VAL A 520 -11.20 15.70 33.98
CA VAL A 520 -11.13 16.65 35.09
C VAL A 520 -10.03 16.17 36.02
N PHE A 521 -9.01 16.99 36.21
CA PHE A 521 -7.88 16.71 37.10
C PHE A 521 -7.92 17.62 38.34
N ASP A 522 -7.39 17.11 39.45
CA ASP A 522 -7.12 17.89 40.66
C ASP A 522 -5.99 18.89 40.35
N LEU A 523 -6.27 20.19 40.40
CA LEU A 523 -5.34 21.23 39.95
C LEU A 523 -4.53 21.80 41.15
N PRO A 524 -3.20 21.60 41.18
CA PRO A 524 -2.34 22.21 42.20
C PRO A 524 -2.14 23.72 41.96
N GLU A 525 -1.51 24.40 42.92
CA GLU A 525 -0.97 25.75 42.67
C GLU A 525 0.25 25.64 41.74
N GLY A 526 0.30 26.46 40.69
CA GLY A 526 1.44 26.55 39.76
C GLY A 526 1.05 26.21 38.32
N GLU A 527 2.02 26.31 37.42
CA GLU A 527 1.81 25.96 36.01
C GLU A 527 1.64 24.44 35.85
N VAL A 528 0.69 24.05 34.99
CA VAL A 528 0.42 22.66 34.63
C VAL A 528 0.59 22.48 33.13
N THR A 529 1.23 21.39 32.74
CA THR A 529 1.34 20.98 31.34
C THR A 529 0.40 19.82 31.08
N VAL A 530 -0.38 19.90 30.00
CA VAL A 530 -1.23 18.81 29.50
C VAL A 530 -0.70 18.36 28.15
N GLU A 531 -0.39 17.07 28.04
CA GLU A 531 -0.01 16.40 26.81
C GLU A 531 -1.09 15.39 26.41
N ALA A 532 -1.49 15.42 25.14
CA ALA A 532 -2.28 14.37 24.51
C ALA A 532 -1.44 13.69 23.44
N ARG A 533 -1.42 12.36 23.44
CA ARG A 533 -0.75 11.53 22.43
C ARG A 533 -1.73 10.56 21.81
N LEU A 534 -1.76 10.51 20.48
CA LEU A 534 -2.51 9.52 19.71
C LEU A 534 -1.54 8.49 19.16
N ILE A 535 -1.75 7.23 19.52
CA ILE A 535 -0.78 6.15 19.29
C ILE A 535 -1.47 5.02 18.52
N LEU A 536 -0.86 4.56 17.42
CA LEU A 536 -1.26 3.34 16.74
C LEU A 536 -0.57 2.13 17.38
N ARG A 537 -1.38 1.12 17.71
CA ARG A 537 -0.92 -0.19 18.16
C ARG A 537 -1.34 -1.30 17.20
N ARG A 538 -0.39 -2.20 16.90
CA ARG A 538 -0.55 -3.24 15.87
C ARG A 538 -1.48 -4.38 16.26
N ALA A 539 -1.62 -4.68 17.55
CA ALA A 539 -2.52 -5.68 18.11
C ALA A 539 -2.77 -5.39 19.61
N PHE A 540 -3.72 -6.06 20.26
CA PHE A 540 -3.82 -6.00 21.72
C PHE A 540 -2.51 -6.48 22.38
N ILE A 541 -2.01 -5.76 23.39
CA ILE A 541 -0.66 -5.99 23.93
C ILE A 541 -0.50 -7.37 24.57
N ASP A 542 -1.53 -7.90 25.24
CA ASP A 542 -1.52 -9.27 25.77
C ASP A 542 -1.30 -10.32 24.67
N LEU A 543 -1.86 -10.11 23.47
CA LEU A 543 -1.60 -10.98 22.33
C LEU A 543 -0.16 -10.82 21.84
N MET A 544 0.34 -9.59 21.80
CA MET A 544 1.71 -9.30 21.38
C MET A 544 2.71 -10.00 22.30
N ASP A 545 2.53 -9.92 23.61
CA ASP A 545 3.37 -10.57 24.62
C ASP A 545 3.38 -12.08 24.45
N VAL A 546 2.19 -12.68 24.38
CA VAL A 546 2.02 -14.13 24.24
C VAL A 546 2.63 -14.63 22.93
N LYS A 547 2.59 -13.83 21.86
CA LYS A 547 3.15 -14.21 20.56
C LYS A 547 4.63 -13.87 20.39
N GLY A 548 5.23 -13.09 21.30
CA GLY A 548 6.58 -12.54 21.15
C GLY A 548 6.65 -11.46 20.05
N TRP A 549 5.57 -10.74 19.80
CA TRP A 549 5.55 -9.65 18.81
C TRP A 549 6.20 -8.39 19.38
N ASP A 550 7.50 -8.25 19.15
CA ASP A 550 8.26 -7.04 19.48
C ASP A 550 8.07 -5.97 18.40
N THR A 551 6.85 -5.42 18.30
CA THR A 551 6.57 -4.26 17.45
C THR A 551 6.22 -3.06 18.31
N PRO A 552 6.93 -1.94 18.19
CA PRO A 552 6.62 -0.76 18.99
C PRO A 552 5.27 -0.16 18.60
N ASP A 553 4.65 0.46 19.59
CA ASP A 553 3.62 1.48 19.38
C ASP A 553 4.19 2.64 18.56
N MET A 554 3.36 3.24 17.71
CA MET A 554 3.78 4.36 16.87
C MET A 554 2.95 5.60 17.16
N LEU A 555 3.63 6.71 17.41
CA LEU A 555 2.99 8.00 17.56
C LEU A 555 2.37 8.42 16.21
N MET A 556 1.08 8.72 16.22
CA MET A 556 0.37 9.34 15.10
C MET A 556 0.39 10.86 15.26
N GLU A 557 0.00 11.37 16.41
CA GLU A 557 -0.09 12.82 16.64
C GLU A 557 0.11 13.13 18.13
N SER A 558 0.62 14.31 18.45
CA SER A 558 0.62 14.83 19.81
C SER A 558 0.33 16.32 19.89
N ALA A 559 -0.28 16.73 21.00
CA ALA A 559 -0.53 18.13 21.30
C ALA A 559 -0.16 18.41 22.75
N THR A 560 0.27 19.65 23.03
CA THR A 560 0.63 20.08 24.38
C THR A 560 0.11 21.50 24.63
N VAL A 561 -0.43 21.72 25.83
CA VAL A 561 -0.84 23.05 26.31
C VAL A 561 -0.38 23.26 27.74
N SER A 562 0.05 24.48 28.07
CA SER A 562 0.37 24.89 29.44
C SER A 562 -0.75 25.78 29.98
N VAL A 563 -1.18 25.50 31.20
CA VAL A 563 -2.21 26.25 31.93
C VAL A 563 -1.55 26.89 33.16
N PRO A 564 -1.62 28.22 33.30
CA PRO A 564 -0.96 28.96 34.38
C PRO A 564 -1.70 28.91 35.72
#